data_AF-A0A2V8MN52-F1
#
_entry.id   AF-A0A2V8MN52-F1
#
_cell.length_a   1.000
_cell.length_b   1.000
_cell.length_c   1.000
_cell.angle_alpha   90.00
_cell.angle_beta   90.00
_cell.angle_gamma   90.00
#
_symmetry.space_group_name_H-M   'P 1'
#
loop_
_entity.id
_entity.type
_entity.pdbx_description
1 polymer ?
#
loop_
_entity_poly.entity_id
_entity_poly.type
_entity_poly.pdbx_seq_one_letter_code
_entity_poly.pdbx_strand_id
1 'polypeptide(L)'
;MNQNKLVVAIRANSSFIKAAVTIMIALSFALACTSTTAYAKKKRRVKYGQIEITTNPGGFPLTIDGRPEGSTSTTIRVIELAPGHHNLEILLPNGGRWVRDFDIEQGRKLCVNLNYHPKKYTVTRPPSLCPYPVNVSAPVSVSDGDLITFTSDNAYGGSGPLRYTWTVTPTEARIVSGAGTPTITVDSTGLGSQRVTATLLVDDGSGDPLCQQRAQASTNIIPRKPPVVECKPFDQFQSVAFDDEKARFDNLAIELQNAPDSQAYIIIYAGRTSRVGQADRLAKRTMDYLVTTRGIDASRITIVNGGYRDTDYFDIWICPPGAKRPEPSPSVQPGEVQPARERTRPRRPRRRADD
;
A
#
# COMPACT_ATOMS: atom_id res chain seq x y z
N MET A 1 -57.44 77.32 -37.70
CA MET A 1 -57.69 76.90 -39.09
C MET A 1 -57.07 75.52 -39.26
N ASN A 2 -57.91 74.55 -39.60
CA ASN A 2 -57.58 73.12 -39.77
C ASN A 2 -56.34 72.89 -40.63
N GLN A 3 -55.47 71.94 -40.23
CA GLN A 3 -55.12 70.82 -41.11
C GLN A 3 -54.85 69.53 -40.33
N ASN A 4 -55.57 68.51 -40.79
CA ASN A 4 -55.54 67.10 -40.43
C ASN A 4 -54.21 66.42 -40.81
N LYS A 5 -53.80 65.37 -40.09
CA LYS A 5 -54.01 63.96 -40.51
C LYS A 5 -53.15 62.95 -39.71
N LEU A 6 -53.83 61.84 -39.42
CA LEU A 6 -53.38 60.44 -39.37
C LEU A 6 -52.16 60.01 -38.53
N VAL A 7 -52.52 59.39 -37.40
CA VAL A 7 -52.09 58.07 -36.90
C VAL A 7 -51.06 57.30 -37.71
N VAL A 8 -49.93 56.98 -37.07
CA VAL A 8 -49.26 55.67 -37.21
C VAL A 8 -48.97 55.15 -35.80
N ALA A 9 -49.59 54.03 -35.46
CA ALA A 9 -49.28 53.27 -34.27
C ALA A 9 -47.96 52.50 -34.47
N ILE A 10 -47.01 52.66 -33.56
CA ILE A 10 -45.92 51.69 -33.38
C ILE A 10 -45.96 51.21 -31.94
N ARG A 11 -46.25 49.91 -31.80
CA ARG A 11 -46.20 49.14 -30.56
C ARG A 11 -44.79 49.15 -29.98
N ALA A 12 -44.77 49.29 -28.66
CA ALA A 12 -43.59 49.25 -27.80
C ALA A 12 -42.78 47.95 -27.96
N ASN A 13 -41.45 48.06 -27.83
CA ASN A 13 -40.63 46.91 -27.50
C ASN A 13 -39.99 47.08 -26.11
N SER A 14 -40.27 46.09 -25.29
CA SER A 14 -40.24 46.08 -23.83
C SER A 14 -38.90 45.61 -23.29
N SER A 15 -37.81 46.26 -23.67
CA SER A 15 -36.46 45.79 -23.32
C SER A 15 -35.57 46.84 -22.62
N PHE A 16 -36.11 48.00 -22.22
CA PHE A 16 -35.30 49.04 -21.59
C PHE A 16 -35.79 49.55 -20.22
N ILE A 17 -36.97 49.13 -19.75
CA ILE A 17 -37.52 49.60 -18.46
C ILE A 17 -37.44 48.52 -17.36
N LYS A 18 -37.06 47.28 -17.70
CA LYS A 18 -36.78 46.21 -16.71
C LYS A 18 -35.30 46.11 -16.28
N ALA A 19 -34.43 46.99 -16.78
CA ALA A 19 -33.00 46.94 -16.47
C ALA A 19 -32.53 47.92 -15.37
N ALA A 20 -33.36 48.88 -14.97
CA ALA A 20 -32.93 49.95 -14.05
C ALA A 20 -33.35 49.75 -12.57
N VAL A 21 -34.25 48.81 -12.26
CA VAL A 21 -34.74 48.60 -10.88
C VAL A 21 -34.15 47.33 -10.23
N THR A 22 -33.59 46.40 -11.02
CA THR A 22 -32.92 45.20 -10.50
C THR A 22 -31.47 45.43 -10.07
N ILE A 23 -30.88 46.59 -10.40
CA ILE A 23 -29.51 46.94 -10.02
C ILE A 23 -29.43 47.61 -8.63
N MET A 24 -30.54 48.19 -8.13
CA MET A 24 -30.54 48.89 -6.83
C MET A 24 -30.95 48.02 -5.62
N ILE A 25 -31.40 46.78 -5.82
CA ILE A 25 -31.66 45.81 -4.73
C ILE A 25 -30.54 44.76 -4.62
N ALA A 26 -29.71 44.60 -5.66
CA ALA A 26 -28.49 43.81 -5.59
C ALA A 26 -27.30 44.56 -4.95
N LEU A 27 -27.41 45.88 -4.75
CA LEU A 27 -26.36 46.69 -4.11
C LEU A 27 -26.55 46.94 -2.60
N SER A 28 -27.66 46.51 -2.00
CA SER A 28 -27.92 46.65 -0.56
C SER A 28 -27.88 45.33 0.22
N PHE A 29 -27.74 44.19 -0.46
CA PHE A 29 -27.50 42.86 0.15
C PHE A 29 -26.10 42.30 -0.10
N ALA A 30 -25.14 43.18 -0.45
CA ALA A 30 -23.71 42.90 -0.40
C ALA A 30 -23.00 43.61 0.78
N LEU A 31 -23.77 44.17 1.73
CA LEU A 31 -23.29 44.88 2.91
C LEU A 31 -23.61 44.16 4.23
N ALA A 32 -23.60 42.82 4.22
CA ALA A 32 -23.66 42.02 5.44
C ALA A 32 -22.91 40.70 5.25
N CYS A 33 -21.63 40.76 4.89
CA CYS A 33 -20.69 39.67 5.11
C CYS A 33 -19.33 40.24 5.49
N THR A 34 -18.95 39.97 6.74
CA THR A 34 -17.59 39.91 7.26
C THR A 34 -16.78 41.21 7.22
N SER A 35 -17.01 42.08 8.20
CA SER A 35 -15.92 42.80 8.85
C SER A 35 -15.03 41.80 9.59
N THR A 36 -14.19 41.08 8.84
CA THR A 36 -12.90 40.63 9.36
C THR A 36 -11.87 41.49 8.64
N THR A 37 -11.43 42.56 9.31
CA THR A 37 -10.16 43.19 8.97
C THR A 37 -9.07 42.18 9.29
N ALA A 38 -8.87 41.22 8.40
CA ALA A 38 -7.62 40.50 8.34
C ALA A 38 -6.56 41.55 8.01
N TYR A 39 -5.91 42.07 9.04
CA TYR A 39 -4.56 42.57 8.94
C TYR A 39 -3.74 41.42 8.35
N ALA A 40 -3.72 41.31 7.02
CA ALA A 40 -2.83 40.44 6.31
C ALA A 40 -1.43 41.04 6.52
N LYS A 41 -0.83 40.74 7.67
CA LYS A 41 0.58 40.97 7.96
C LYS A 41 1.31 40.33 6.80
N LYS A 42 1.80 41.16 5.86
CA LYS A 42 2.49 40.75 4.63
C LYS A 42 3.47 39.66 5.03
N LYS A 43 3.13 38.39 4.76
CA LYS A 43 3.93 37.23 5.21
C LYS A 43 5.30 37.44 4.60
N ARG A 44 6.26 37.83 5.43
CA ARG A 44 7.65 38.05 5.03
C ARG A 44 8.08 36.73 4.41
N ARG A 45 8.35 36.72 3.10
CA ARG A 45 8.78 35.51 2.40
C ARG A 45 10.10 35.07 3.03
N VAL A 46 10.04 34.08 3.92
CA VAL A 46 11.20 33.55 4.63
C VAL A 46 12.08 32.92 3.57
N LYS A 47 13.29 33.43 3.33
CA LYS A 47 14.15 33.00 2.20
C LYS A 47 15.02 31.77 2.51
N TYR A 48 15.17 31.47 3.79
CA TYR A 48 16.13 30.51 4.32
C TYR A 48 15.44 29.48 5.22
N GLY A 49 16.05 28.32 5.37
CA GLY A 49 15.77 27.41 6.48
C GLY A 49 16.53 27.83 7.73
N GLN A 50 16.19 27.26 8.89
CA GLN A 50 16.86 27.51 10.16
C GLN A 50 17.36 26.21 10.80
N ILE A 51 18.61 26.18 11.23
CA ILE A 51 19.11 25.11 12.10
C ILE A 51 19.27 25.64 13.52
N GLU A 52 18.79 24.87 14.48
CA GLU A 52 18.92 25.14 15.91
C GLU A 52 19.84 24.13 16.57
N ILE A 53 20.89 24.61 17.23
CA ILE A 53 21.96 23.76 17.73
C ILE A 53 22.16 24.02 19.22
N THR A 54 22.10 22.97 20.03
CA THR A 54 22.48 22.97 21.46
C THR A 54 23.42 21.81 21.75
N THR A 55 24.40 22.02 22.62
CA THR A 55 25.24 20.93 23.13
C THR A 55 25.42 21.00 24.63
N ASN A 56 25.55 19.84 25.27
CA ASN A 56 25.88 19.74 26.69
C ASN A 56 27.12 18.81 26.85
N PRO A 57 28.29 19.31 27.26
CA PRO A 57 28.60 20.72 27.52
C PRO A 57 28.62 21.56 26.22
N GLY A 58 28.57 22.89 26.37
CA GLY A 58 28.81 23.84 25.28
C GLY A 58 30.30 24.04 24.98
N GLY A 59 30.61 24.80 23.94
CA GLY A 59 31.97 25.27 23.64
C GLY A 59 32.71 24.53 22.52
N PHE A 60 32.08 23.58 21.84
CA PHE A 60 32.72 22.82 20.77
C PHE A 60 32.77 23.61 19.46
N PRO A 61 33.91 23.67 18.73
CA PRO A 61 33.97 24.31 17.43
C PRO A 61 32.94 23.74 16.46
N LEU A 62 32.25 24.62 15.75
CA LEU A 62 31.14 24.34 14.86
C LEU A 62 31.54 24.74 13.44
N THR A 63 31.31 23.87 12.46
CA THR A 63 31.48 24.16 11.04
C THR A 63 30.23 23.71 10.28
N ILE A 64 29.76 24.52 9.33
CA ILE A 64 28.70 24.14 8.40
C ILE A 64 29.22 24.32 6.97
N ASP A 65 29.11 23.28 6.15
CA ASP A 65 29.65 23.22 4.77
C ASP A 65 31.14 23.59 4.70
N GLY A 66 31.90 23.14 5.70
CA GLY A 66 33.33 23.46 5.84
C GLY A 66 33.62 24.90 6.28
N ARG A 67 32.61 25.74 6.53
CA ARG A 67 32.78 27.11 7.04
C ARG A 67 32.63 27.16 8.56
N PRO A 68 33.55 27.79 9.31
CA PRO A 68 33.43 27.94 10.75
C PRO A 68 32.26 28.83 11.17
N GLU A 69 31.40 28.34 12.07
CA GLU A 69 30.22 29.00 12.61
C GLU A 69 30.36 29.30 14.13
N GLY A 70 31.60 29.36 14.61
CA GLY A 70 31.94 29.64 16.01
C GLY A 70 31.92 28.38 16.89
N SER A 71 31.46 28.50 18.13
CA SER A 71 31.36 27.38 19.07
C SER A 71 29.92 27.07 19.44
N THR A 72 29.63 25.81 19.78
CA THR A 72 28.33 25.39 20.29
C THR A 72 28.06 25.96 21.69
N SER A 73 26.80 25.94 22.11
CA SER A 73 26.37 26.46 23.42
C SER A 73 25.41 25.48 24.09
N THR A 74 25.31 25.57 25.42
CA THR A 74 24.25 24.90 26.19
C THR A 74 22.88 25.52 25.98
N THR A 75 22.84 26.72 25.38
CA THR A 75 21.62 27.41 24.94
C THR A 75 21.45 27.32 23.42
N ILE A 76 20.21 27.45 22.96
CA ILE A 76 19.85 27.30 21.54
C ILE A 76 20.56 28.36 20.70
N ARG A 77 21.38 27.91 19.74
CA ARG A 77 21.92 28.74 18.66
C ARG A 77 21.12 28.52 17.38
N VAL A 78 20.64 29.60 16.76
CA VAL A 78 19.90 29.55 15.49
C VAL A 78 20.80 30.05 14.36
N ILE A 79 20.91 29.30 13.26
CA ILE A 79 21.66 29.68 12.06
C ILE A 79 20.74 29.53 10.85
N GLU A 80 20.72 30.55 9.97
CA GLU A 80 19.92 30.52 8.73
C GLU A 80 20.73 29.94 7.57
N LEU A 81 20.14 29.00 6.83
CA LEU A 81 20.80 28.29 5.74
C LEU A 81 19.96 28.35 4.45
N ALA A 82 20.65 28.34 3.30
CA ALA A 82 20.01 28.25 2.00
C ALA A 82 19.17 26.98 1.90
N PRO A 83 18.10 26.95 1.08
CA PRO A 83 17.44 25.69 0.79
C PRO A 83 18.40 24.76 0.03
N GLY A 84 18.55 23.52 0.49
CA GLY A 84 19.44 22.54 -0.13
C GLY A 84 20.12 21.63 0.88
N HIS A 85 21.12 20.91 0.37
CA HIS A 85 21.91 19.96 1.13
C HIS A 85 23.05 20.67 1.88
N HIS A 86 23.20 20.33 3.16
CA HIS A 86 24.20 20.92 4.04
C HIS A 86 24.88 19.84 4.89
N ASN A 87 26.11 20.12 5.29
CA ASN A 87 26.89 19.31 6.20
C ASN A 87 27.18 20.11 7.47
N LEU A 88 26.78 19.59 8.62
CA LEU A 88 27.10 20.14 9.94
C LEU A 88 28.20 19.31 10.59
N GLU A 89 29.20 19.96 11.15
CA GLU A 89 30.27 19.33 11.89
C GLU A 89 30.52 20.06 13.22
N ILE A 90 30.69 19.28 14.29
CA ILE A 90 31.05 19.74 15.63
C ILE A 90 32.33 19.02 16.06
N LEU A 91 33.39 19.77 16.34
CA LEU A 91 34.67 19.23 16.82
C LEU A 91 34.60 18.99 18.33
N LEU A 92 34.59 17.73 18.72
CA LEU A 92 34.61 17.25 20.10
C LEU A 92 36.04 17.19 20.65
N PRO A 93 36.22 17.10 21.99
CA PRO A 93 37.52 16.92 22.62
C PRO A 93 38.26 15.68 22.08
N ASN A 94 39.59 15.72 22.11
CA ASN A 94 40.49 14.68 21.56
C ASN A 94 40.43 14.51 20.03
N GLY A 95 39.94 15.53 19.30
CA GLY A 95 39.89 15.52 17.84
C GLY A 95 38.72 14.72 17.25
N GLY A 96 37.78 14.26 18.08
CA GLY A 96 36.56 13.61 17.61
C GLY A 96 35.70 14.58 16.80
N ARG A 97 35.07 14.14 15.73
CA ARG A 97 34.19 14.98 14.89
C ARG A 97 32.81 14.37 14.90
N TRP A 98 31.80 15.16 15.25
CA TRP A 98 30.39 14.78 15.06
C TRP A 98 29.90 15.46 13.79
N VAL A 99 29.65 14.66 12.75
CA VAL A 99 29.27 15.14 11.41
C VAL A 99 27.85 14.67 11.09
N ARG A 100 27.06 15.54 10.46
CA ARG A 100 25.70 15.24 10.04
C ARG A 100 25.36 15.98 8.75
N ASP A 101 25.04 15.21 7.73
CA ASP A 101 24.41 15.73 6.51
C ASP A 101 22.90 15.89 6.71
N PHE A 102 22.33 16.94 6.11
CA PHE A 102 20.90 17.22 6.16
C PHE A 102 20.46 18.11 5.00
N ASP A 103 19.22 17.93 4.55
CA ASP A 103 18.55 18.87 3.66
C ASP A 103 17.67 19.82 4.47
N ILE A 104 17.69 21.09 4.11
CA ILE A 104 16.80 22.09 4.71
C ILE A 104 16.05 22.83 3.61
N GLU A 105 14.74 22.99 3.79
CA GLU A 105 13.92 23.74 2.85
C GLU A 105 13.63 25.15 3.38
N GLN A 106 13.23 26.03 2.47
CA GLN A 106 12.84 27.40 2.78
C GLN A 106 11.75 27.45 3.86
N GLY A 107 12.02 28.17 4.96
CA GLY A 107 11.08 28.34 6.07
C GLY A 107 10.91 27.11 6.98
N ARG A 108 11.69 26.04 6.77
CA ARG A 108 11.72 24.86 7.65
C ARG A 108 12.82 25.02 8.69
N LYS A 109 12.62 24.38 9.84
CA LYS A 109 13.54 24.40 10.97
C LYS A 109 14.01 22.98 11.32
N LEU A 110 15.31 22.80 11.50
CA LEU A 110 15.95 21.56 11.94
C LEU A 110 16.58 21.76 13.32
N CYS A 111 16.29 20.90 14.28
CA CYS A 111 16.88 20.97 15.61
C CYS A 111 17.96 19.88 15.79
N VAL A 112 19.10 20.26 16.36
CA VAL A 112 20.24 19.42 16.69
C VAL A 112 20.57 19.62 18.16
N ASN A 113 20.48 18.55 18.94
CA ASN A 113 20.89 18.54 20.34
C ASN A 113 21.92 17.43 20.57
N LEU A 114 23.12 17.81 21.01
CA LEU A 114 24.23 16.88 21.23
C LEU A 114 24.66 16.87 22.71
N ASN A 115 24.43 15.76 23.40
CA ASN A 115 24.87 15.59 24.78
C ASN A 115 26.14 14.73 24.83
N TYR A 116 27.30 15.37 25.04
CA TYR A 116 28.62 14.76 25.03
C TYR A 116 29.11 14.43 26.44
N HIS A 117 29.42 13.15 26.66
CA HIS A 117 30.02 12.67 27.90
C HIS A 117 31.43 12.15 27.61
N PRO A 118 32.50 12.85 28.06
CA PRO A 118 33.86 12.38 27.83
C PRO A 118 34.10 11.06 28.59
N LYS A 119 34.39 9.99 27.85
CA LYS A 119 34.85 8.73 28.45
C LYS A 119 36.29 8.92 28.93
N LYS A 120 36.51 8.82 30.25
CA LYS A 120 37.84 8.83 30.84
C LYS A 120 38.52 7.49 30.53
N TYR A 121 39.58 7.50 29.74
CA TYR A 121 40.45 6.35 29.55
C TYR A 121 41.81 6.65 30.17
N THR A 122 42.24 5.84 31.13
CA THR A 122 43.63 5.79 31.60
C THR A 122 44.45 5.08 30.54
N VAL A 123 45.31 5.82 29.85
CA VAL A 123 46.19 5.29 28.80
C VAL A 123 47.49 4.78 29.43
N THR A 124 47.79 3.50 29.23
CA THR A 124 49.13 2.94 29.37
C THR A 124 49.56 2.36 28.03
N ARG A 125 50.46 3.07 27.30
CA ARG A 125 51.38 2.64 26.20
C ARG A 125 50.78 2.16 24.83
N PRO A 126 51.28 2.58 23.65
CA PRO A 126 50.91 1.98 22.34
C PRO A 126 52.09 1.34 21.55
N PRO A 127 51.86 0.50 20.51
CA PRO A 127 50.65 -0.26 20.17
C PRO A 127 50.92 -1.76 19.91
N SER A 128 50.15 -2.67 20.51
CA SER A 128 49.60 -3.73 19.67
C SER A 128 48.36 -3.13 19.00
N LEU A 129 48.25 -3.21 17.68
CA LEU A 129 47.07 -2.78 16.89
C LEU A 129 45.87 -3.73 17.08
N CYS A 130 45.97 -4.59 18.10
CA CYS A 130 45.05 -5.64 18.46
C CYS A 130 44.86 -5.62 19.99
N PRO A 131 43.64 -5.85 20.50
CA PRO A 131 42.43 -6.13 19.73
C PRO A 131 41.92 -4.89 18.97
N TYR A 132 41.38 -5.11 17.77
CA TYR A 132 40.73 -4.07 16.97
C TYR A 132 39.21 -4.34 16.90
N PRO A 133 38.36 -3.30 16.91
CA PRO A 133 36.91 -3.50 16.81
C PRO A 133 36.51 -4.13 15.46
N VAL A 134 35.67 -5.16 15.52
CA VAL A 134 34.98 -5.76 14.37
C VAL A 134 33.49 -5.75 14.66
N ASN A 135 32.71 -5.18 13.74
CA ASN A 135 31.25 -5.25 13.77
C ASN A 135 30.75 -5.99 12.53
N VAL A 136 29.59 -6.63 12.63
CA VAL A 136 28.88 -7.17 11.49
C VAL A 136 27.53 -6.49 11.41
N SER A 137 27.19 -5.98 10.24
CA SER A 137 25.89 -5.39 9.92
C SER A 137 25.10 -6.34 9.01
N ALA A 138 23.79 -6.38 9.25
CA ALA A 138 22.83 -7.15 8.47
C ALA A 138 21.43 -6.54 8.60
N PRO A 139 20.52 -6.76 7.65
CA PRO A 139 19.11 -6.43 7.81
C PRO A 139 18.52 -7.12 9.05
N VAL A 140 17.65 -6.43 9.78
CA VAL A 140 16.96 -7.00 10.96
C VAL A 140 16.02 -8.15 10.55
N SER A 141 15.41 -8.02 9.38
CA SER A 141 14.52 -9.03 8.80
C SER A 141 14.50 -8.98 7.28
N VAL A 142 14.28 -10.12 6.64
CA VAL A 142 14.01 -10.26 5.20
C VAL A 142 12.85 -11.23 4.98
N SER A 143 12.25 -11.24 3.78
CA SER A 143 11.24 -12.26 3.46
C SER A 143 11.92 -13.58 3.08
N ASP A 144 11.24 -14.69 3.32
CA ASP A 144 11.68 -16.01 2.85
C ASP A 144 11.94 -16.00 1.34
N GLY A 145 13.11 -16.51 0.93
CA GLY A 145 13.60 -16.46 -0.45
C GLY A 145 14.34 -15.18 -0.85
N ASP A 146 14.45 -14.18 0.02
CA ASP A 146 15.30 -13.01 -0.24
C ASP A 146 16.78 -13.33 0.05
N LEU A 147 17.69 -12.58 -0.58
CA LEU A 147 19.13 -12.67 -0.29
C LEU A 147 19.49 -11.75 0.89
N ILE A 148 20.22 -12.29 1.87
CA ILE A 148 20.72 -11.54 3.02
C ILE A 148 22.16 -11.11 2.74
N THR A 149 22.47 -9.84 2.93
CA THR A 149 23.85 -9.33 2.86
C THR A 149 24.37 -9.07 4.26
N PHE A 150 25.45 -9.75 4.63
CA PHE A 150 26.21 -9.47 5.85
C PHE A 150 27.48 -8.72 5.48
N THR A 151 27.77 -7.62 6.17
CA THR A 151 28.97 -6.80 5.92
C THR A 151 29.76 -6.62 7.21
N SER A 152 31.07 -6.73 7.11
CA SER A 152 31.99 -6.46 8.22
C SER A 152 32.47 -5.02 8.20
N ASP A 153 32.41 -4.36 9.35
CA ASP A 153 32.94 -3.01 9.58
C ASP A 153 34.09 -3.11 10.59
N ASN A 154 35.32 -3.06 10.09
CA ASN A 154 36.54 -3.31 10.88
C ASN A 154 37.31 -2.01 11.12
N ALA A 155 37.59 -1.68 12.38
CA ALA A 155 38.43 -0.53 12.74
C ALA A 155 39.90 -0.98 12.94
N TYR A 156 40.52 -1.46 11.86
CA TYR A 156 41.90 -1.97 11.85
C TYR A 156 42.90 -0.90 11.42
N GLY A 157 43.91 -0.64 12.25
CA GLY A 157 44.96 0.36 11.99
C GLY A 157 46.29 -0.22 11.47
N GLY A 158 46.34 -1.50 11.13
CA GLY A 158 47.54 -2.14 10.59
C GLY A 158 47.67 -2.02 9.07
N SER A 159 48.84 -2.37 8.56
CA SER A 159 49.21 -2.22 7.14
C SER A 159 48.98 -3.47 6.29
N GLY A 160 48.64 -4.61 6.91
CA GLY A 160 48.41 -5.88 6.22
C GLY A 160 46.94 -6.12 5.86
N PRO A 161 46.64 -7.02 4.89
CA PRO A 161 45.27 -7.40 4.57
C PRO A 161 44.67 -8.32 5.63
N LEU A 162 43.38 -8.14 5.92
CA LEU A 162 42.62 -8.99 6.83
C LEU A 162 42.10 -10.25 6.13
N ARG A 163 42.02 -11.36 6.87
CA ARG A 163 41.46 -12.65 6.45
C ARG A 163 40.09 -12.84 7.09
N TYR A 164 39.10 -13.19 6.27
CA TYR A 164 37.71 -13.31 6.69
C TYR A 164 37.27 -14.77 6.61
N THR A 165 36.77 -15.31 7.72
CA THR A 165 36.16 -16.64 7.75
C THR A 165 34.73 -16.52 8.25
N TRP A 166 33.78 -16.86 7.39
CA TRP A 166 32.36 -16.78 7.67
C TRP A 166 31.78 -18.16 7.95
N THR A 167 30.92 -18.24 8.95
CA THR A 167 30.06 -19.40 9.20
C THR A 167 28.63 -18.93 9.36
N VAL A 168 27.69 -19.60 8.68
CA VAL A 168 26.25 -19.28 8.73
C VAL A 168 25.48 -20.39 9.42
N THR A 169 24.46 -20.02 10.16
CA THR A 169 23.51 -20.92 10.82
C THR A 169 22.09 -20.44 10.52
N PRO A 170 21.10 -21.34 10.35
CA PRO A 170 21.20 -22.80 10.40
C PRO A 170 21.88 -23.38 9.13
N THR A 171 22.17 -24.68 9.09
CA THR A 171 22.93 -25.35 8.00
C THR A 171 22.26 -25.27 6.63
N GLU A 172 20.95 -25.04 6.61
CA GLU A 172 20.12 -24.83 5.45
C GLU A 172 20.39 -23.47 4.79
N ALA A 173 20.88 -22.48 5.54
CA ALA A 173 21.33 -21.19 5.02
C ALA A 173 22.67 -21.36 4.29
N ARG A 174 22.77 -20.86 3.05
CA ARG A 174 23.94 -21.07 2.20
C ARG A 174 24.56 -19.74 1.78
N ILE A 175 25.88 -19.62 1.95
CA ILE A 175 26.63 -18.50 1.37
C ILE A 175 26.66 -18.70 -0.14
N VAL A 176 26.05 -17.78 -0.90
CA VAL A 176 26.02 -17.83 -2.36
C VAL A 176 27.18 -17.07 -3.00
N SER A 177 27.73 -16.06 -2.31
CA SER A 177 28.86 -15.28 -2.79
C SER A 177 29.62 -14.56 -1.67
N GLY A 178 30.86 -14.15 -1.95
CA GLY A 178 31.65 -13.30 -1.06
C GLY A 178 32.42 -14.02 0.05
N ALA A 179 32.47 -15.36 0.04
CA ALA A 179 33.26 -16.12 1.00
C ALA A 179 34.73 -15.69 0.98
N GLY A 180 35.32 -15.47 2.15
CA GLY A 180 36.69 -14.95 2.27
C GLY A 180 36.82 -13.42 2.17
N THR A 181 35.72 -12.68 1.99
CA THR A 181 35.71 -11.22 1.83
C THR A 181 34.98 -10.52 2.98
N PRO A 182 35.06 -9.17 3.08
CA PRO A 182 34.35 -8.39 4.09
C PRO A 182 32.81 -8.50 4.00
N THR A 183 32.28 -8.95 2.86
CA THR A 183 30.83 -9.01 2.62
C THR A 183 30.44 -10.37 2.07
N ILE A 184 29.42 -11.00 2.64
CA ILE A 184 28.83 -12.24 2.11
C ILE A 184 27.36 -12.04 1.76
N THR A 185 26.91 -12.81 0.79
CA THR A 185 25.49 -12.94 0.47
C THR A 185 25.03 -14.35 0.82
N VAL A 186 23.91 -14.46 1.50
CA VAL A 186 23.34 -15.71 2.01
C VAL A 186 21.93 -15.88 1.46
N ASP A 187 21.64 -17.06 0.92
CA ASP A 187 20.30 -17.43 0.48
C ASP A 187 19.46 -17.90 1.67
N SER A 188 18.26 -17.31 1.79
CA SER A 188 17.29 -17.62 2.85
C SER A 188 16.12 -18.48 2.40
N THR A 189 16.14 -19.00 1.16
CA THR A 189 15.04 -19.79 0.58
C THR A 189 14.70 -21.01 1.42
N GLY A 190 13.43 -21.12 1.82
CA GLY A 190 12.88 -22.26 2.55
C GLY A 190 13.16 -22.20 4.05
N LEU A 191 13.72 -21.10 4.56
CA LEU A 191 14.00 -20.94 6.00
C LEU A 191 12.76 -20.47 6.78
N GLY A 192 11.74 -19.95 6.12
CA GLY A 192 10.44 -19.64 6.75
C GLY A 192 10.55 -18.68 7.92
N SER A 193 10.19 -19.10 9.14
CA SER A 193 10.22 -18.27 10.37
C SER A 193 11.53 -18.39 11.17
N GLN A 194 12.59 -18.91 10.57
CA GLN A 194 13.88 -19.11 11.25
C GLN A 194 14.69 -17.82 11.37
N ARG A 195 15.76 -17.88 12.16
CA ARG A 195 16.74 -16.80 12.29
C ARG A 195 18.06 -17.24 11.67
N VAL A 196 18.53 -16.50 10.68
CA VAL A 196 19.86 -16.70 10.10
C VAL A 196 20.87 -15.91 10.92
N THR A 197 21.95 -16.55 11.37
CA THR A 197 23.06 -15.88 12.06
C THR A 197 24.35 -16.14 11.31
N ALA A 198 25.03 -15.07 10.91
CA ALA A 198 26.37 -15.13 10.36
C ALA A 198 27.38 -14.75 11.44
N THR A 199 28.30 -15.67 11.72
CA THR A 199 29.44 -15.44 12.59
C THR A 199 30.67 -15.21 11.71
N LEU A 200 31.35 -14.11 11.98
CA LEU A 200 32.58 -13.71 11.32
C LEU A 200 33.76 -13.88 12.26
N LEU A 201 34.83 -14.48 11.73
CA LEU A 201 36.16 -14.47 12.30
C LEU A 201 37.07 -13.63 11.39
N VAL A 202 37.70 -12.60 11.95
CA VAL A 202 38.67 -11.75 11.25
C VAL A 202 40.04 -11.94 11.88
N ASP A 203 41.05 -12.14 11.04
CA ASP A 203 42.43 -12.36 11.45
C ASP A 203 43.37 -11.50 10.59
N ASP A 204 44.46 -10.98 11.16
CA ASP A 204 45.41 -10.14 10.42
C ASP A 204 46.62 -10.90 9.86
N GLY A 205 46.64 -12.22 10.01
CA GLY A 205 47.71 -13.10 9.52
C GLY A 205 48.94 -13.19 10.41
N SER A 206 48.98 -12.47 11.54
CA SER A 206 50.12 -12.46 12.47
C SER A 206 50.28 -13.77 13.27
N GLY A 207 49.19 -14.53 13.43
CA GLY A 207 49.14 -15.69 14.33
C GLY A 207 49.01 -15.33 15.82
N ASP A 208 48.93 -14.05 16.17
CA ASP A 208 48.64 -13.59 17.54
C ASP A 208 47.14 -13.79 17.84
N PRO A 209 46.77 -14.56 18.89
CA PRO A 209 45.38 -14.72 19.29
C PRO A 209 44.65 -13.41 19.58
N LEU A 210 45.35 -12.34 19.99
CA LEU A 210 44.74 -11.03 20.23
C LEU A 210 44.35 -10.31 18.93
N CYS A 211 44.92 -10.68 17.79
CA CYS A 211 44.58 -10.15 16.47
C CYS A 211 43.46 -10.93 15.76
N GLN A 212 42.94 -11.96 16.43
CA GLN A 212 41.78 -12.72 15.98
C GLN A 212 40.52 -12.18 16.65
N GLN A 213 39.64 -11.56 15.86
CA GLN A 213 38.43 -10.91 16.33
C GLN A 213 37.19 -11.68 15.84
N ARG A 214 36.17 -11.75 16.69
CA ARG A 214 34.89 -12.41 16.39
C ARG A 214 33.74 -11.43 16.51
N ALA A 215 32.85 -11.46 15.53
CA ALA A 215 31.61 -10.71 15.54
C ALA A 215 30.49 -11.52 14.88
N GLN A 216 29.25 -11.14 15.13
CA GLN A 216 28.10 -11.81 14.52
C GLN A 216 26.95 -10.83 14.32
N ALA A 217 26.11 -11.13 13.34
CA ALA A 217 24.82 -10.49 13.17
C ALA A 217 23.77 -11.54 12.80
N SER A 218 22.52 -11.21 13.06
CA SER A 218 21.39 -12.09 12.80
C SER A 218 20.27 -11.35 12.07
N THR A 219 19.60 -12.08 11.18
CA THR A 219 18.44 -11.62 10.42
C THR A 219 17.28 -12.58 10.64
N ASN A 220 16.11 -12.06 10.96
CA ASN A 220 14.89 -12.86 11.09
C ASN A 220 14.25 -13.07 9.71
N ILE A 221 13.86 -14.29 9.38
CA ILE A 221 13.18 -14.58 8.12
C ILE A 221 11.67 -14.48 8.36
N ILE A 222 11.01 -13.70 7.50
CA ILE A 222 9.56 -13.51 7.52
C ILE A 222 8.99 -14.47 6.47
N PRO A 223 8.16 -15.46 6.85
CA PRO A 223 7.57 -16.36 5.88
C PRO A 223 6.70 -15.56 4.90
N ARG A 224 6.87 -15.81 3.59
CA ARG A 224 5.98 -15.25 2.58
C ARG A 224 4.62 -15.93 2.71
N LYS A 225 3.61 -15.18 3.19
CA LYS A 225 2.23 -15.65 3.15
C LYS A 225 1.86 -15.85 1.68
N PRO A 226 1.41 -17.05 1.25
CA PRO A 226 0.91 -17.23 -0.10
C PRO A 226 -0.19 -16.20 -0.37
N PRO A 227 -0.26 -15.61 -1.58
CA PRO A 227 -1.35 -14.71 -1.91
C PRO A 227 -2.67 -15.44 -1.67
N VAL A 228 -3.59 -14.81 -0.95
CA VAL A 228 -4.93 -15.38 -0.73
C VAL A 228 -5.60 -15.41 -2.09
N VAL A 229 -5.86 -16.61 -2.59
CA VAL A 229 -6.58 -16.82 -3.84
C VAL A 229 -8.07 -16.61 -3.53
N GLU A 230 -8.70 -15.64 -4.16
CA GLU A 230 -10.11 -15.30 -3.96
C GLU A 230 -10.88 -15.42 -5.28
N CYS A 231 -12.16 -15.77 -5.19
CA CYS A 231 -13.05 -15.71 -6.34
C CYS A 231 -13.33 -14.24 -6.70
N LYS A 232 -13.38 -13.93 -7.99
CA LYS A 232 -13.72 -12.59 -8.48
C LYS A 232 -15.21 -12.53 -8.85
N PRO A 233 -15.93 -11.46 -8.48
CA PRO A 233 -17.30 -11.28 -8.93
C PRO A 233 -17.30 -11.09 -10.45
N PHE A 234 -18.20 -11.80 -11.14
CA PHE A 234 -18.30 -11.76 -12.58
C PHE A 234 -19.55 -10.99 -13.03
N ASP A 235 -20.72 -11.44 -12.60
CA ASP A 235 -22.00 -10.82 -12.96
C ASP A 235 -23.03 -11.07 -11.86
N GLN A 236 -23.99 -10.16 -11.74
CA GLN A 236 -25.09 -10.24 -10.78
C GLN A 236 -26.35 -9.66 -11.41
N PHE A 237 -27.43 -10.43 -11.46
CA PHE A 237 -28.64 -9.98 -12.15
C PHE A 237 -29.91 -10.71 -11.71
N GLN A 238 -31.05 -10.07 -11.95
CA GLN A 238 -32.37 -10.67 -11.80
C GLN A 238 -32.73 -11.53 -13.02
N SER A 239 -33.35 -12.69 -12.78
CA SER A 239 -33.91 -13.54 -13.82
C SER A 239 -35.25 -12.95 -14.29
N VAL A 240 -35.24 -12.30 -15.46
CA VAL A 240 -36.44 -11.67 -16.05
C VAL A 240 -36.85 -12.39 -17.33
N ALA A 241 -35.95 -12.45 -18.31
CA ALA A 241 -36.17 -13.15 -19.58
C ALA A 241 -35.01 -14.10 -19.86
N PHE A 242 -35.33 -15.31 -20.33
CA PHE A 242 -34.30 -16.32 -20.58
C PHE A 242 -33.33 -15.94 -21.71
N ASP A 243 -33.76 -15.13 -22.68
CA ASP A 243 -32.87 -14.64 -23.73
C ASP A 243 -31.79 -13.70 -23.19
N ASP A 244 -32.10 -12.88 -22.18
CA ASP A 244 -31.12 -12.01 -21.52
C ASP A 244 -30.12 -12.83 -20.70
N GLU A 245 -30.59 -13.90 -20.05
CA GLU A 245 -29.72 -14.82 -19.30
C GLU A 245 -28.72 -15.51 -20.21
N LYS A 246 -29.16 -15.99 -21.37
CA LYS A 246 -28.29 -16.63 -22.37
C LYS A 246 -27.15 -15.71 -22.79
N ALA A 247 -27.43 -14.44 -23.07
CA ALA A 247 -26.40 -13.47 -23.44
C ALA A 247 -25.36 -13.25 -22.32
N ARG A 248 -25.78 -13.29 -21.05
CA ARG A 248 -24.85 -13.21 -19.90
C ARG A 248 -24.05 -14.49 -19.71
N PHE A 249 -24.67 -15.64 -19.94
CA PHE A 249 -24.00 -16.94 -19.92
C PHE A 249 -23.03 -17.12 -21.10
N ASP A 250 -23.27 -16.49 -22.24
CA ASP A 250 -22.32 -16.42 -23.35
C ASP A 250 -21.04 -15.67 -22.92
N ASN A 251 -21.18 -14.54 -22.21
CA ASN A 251 -20.03 -13.82 -21.65
C ASN A 251 -19.30 -14.66 -20.61
N LEU A 252 -20.03 -15.38 -19.75
CA LEU A 252 -19.42 -16.31 -18.77
C LEU A 252 -18.63 -17.41 -19.48
N ALA A 253 -19.16 -17.98 -20.56
CA ALA A 253 -18.48 -19.02 -21.33
C ALA A 253 -17.16 -18.48 -21.94
N ILE A 254 -17.16 -17.24 -22.45
CA ILE A 254 -15.94 -16.59 -22.97
C ILE A 254 -14.91 -16.41 -21.85
N GLU A 255 -15.34 -15.96 -20.67
CA GLU A 255 -14.43 -15.79 -19.52
C GLU A 255 -13.80 -17.12 -19.09
N LEU A 256 -14.59 -18.20 -19.04
CA LEU A 256 -14.08 -19.54 -18.72
C LEU A 256 -13.13 -20.08 -19.81
N GLN A 257 -13.30 -19.70 -21.08
CA GLN A 257 -12.35 -20.03 -22.14
C GLN A 257 -11.01 -19.31 -21.94
N ASN A 258 -11.04 -18.05 -21.53
CA ASN A 258 -9.84 -17.24 -21.27
C ASN A 258 -9.11 -17.65 -19.97
N ALA A 259 -9.82 -18.28 -19.03
CA ALA A 259 -9.28 -18.72 -17.74
C ALA A 259 -9.43 -20.25 -17.57
N PRO A 260 -8.62 -21.09 -18.25
CA PRO A 260 -8.85 -22.54 -18.37
C PRO A 260 -8.86 -23.29 -17.04
N ASP A 261 -8.10 -22.83 -16.05
CA ASP A 261 -8.01 -23.46 -14.73
C ASP A 261 -9.09 -22.98 -13.75
N SER A 262 -9.90 -21.99 -14.12
CA SER A 262 -10.93 -21.43 -13.25
C SER A 262 -12.27 -22.13 -13.40
N GLN A 263 -13.08 -22.07 -12.34
CA GLN A 263 -14.45 -22.56 -12.32
C GLN A 263 -15.43 -21.39 -12.20
N ALA A 264 -16.61 -21.51 -12.80
CA ALA A 264 -17.73 -20.64 -12.48
C ALA A 264 -18.44 -21.14 -11.22
N TYR A 265 -18.59 -20.27 -10.24
CA TYR A 265 -19.40 -20.51 -9.06
C TYR A 265 -20.65 -19.63 -9.13
N ILE A 266 -21.81 -20.26 -9.32
CA ILE A 266 -23.08 -19.61 -9.59
C ILE A 266 -24.00 -19.85 -8.40
N ILE A 267 -24.41 -18.78 -7.72
CA ILE A 267 -25.40 -18.84 -6.65
C ILE A 267 -26.72 -18.36 -7.22
N ILE A 268 -27.75 -19.20 -7.10
CA ILE A 268 -29.08 -18.92 -7.64
C ILE A 268 -30.06 -18.80 -6.49
N TYR A 269 -30.78 -17.69 -6.45
CA TYR A 269 -31.83 -17.41 -5.48
C TYR A 269 -33.19 -17.52 -6.15
N ALA A 270 -34.15 -18.11 -5.43
CA ALA A 270 -35.56 -18.05 -5.82
C ALA A 270 -36.18 -16.75 -5.29
N GLY A 271 -37.09 -16.17 -6.06
CA GLY A 271 -37.90 -15.03 -5.65
C GLY A 271 -38.90 -15.37 -4.56
N ARG A 272 -39.33 -14.35 -3.82
CA ARG A 272 -40.30 -14.46 -2.71
C ARG A 272 -41.61 -15.12 -3.14
N THR A 273 -42.05 -14.86 -4.37
CA THR A 273 -43.30 -15.40 -4.94
C THR A 273 -43.06 -16.52 -5.95
N SER A 274 -41.80 -16.93 -6.14
CA SER A 274 -41.44 -17.97 -7.09
C SER A 274 -41.98 -19.33 -6.67
N ARG A 275 -42.15 -20.22 -7.66
CA ARG A 275 -42.62 -21.58 -7.41
C ARG A 275 -41.62 -22.32 -6.52
N VAL A 276 -42.12 -23.30 -5.77
CA VAL A 276 -41.25 -24.23 -5.04
C VAL A 276 -40.29 -24.92 -6.01
N GLY A 277 -39.01 -24.99 -5.64
CA GLY A 277 -37.93 -25.56 -6.47
C GLY A 277 -37.51 -24.67 -7.66
N GLN A 278 -37.87 -23.38 -7.68
CA GLN A 278 -37.51 -22.48 -8.78
C GLN A 278 -36.00 -22.34 -8.95
N ALA A 279 -35.24 -22.15 -7.88
CA ALA A 279 -33.78 -22.05 -7.96
C ALA A 279 -33.15 -23.30 -8.58
N ASP A 280 -33.66 -24.50 -8.26
CA ASP A 280 -33.14 -25.76 -8.83
C ASP A 280 -33.51 -25.91 -10.32
N ARG A 281 -34.69 -25.41 -10.73
CA ARG A 281 -35.08 -25.36 -12.15
C ARG A 281 -34.19 -24.40 -12.93
N LEU A 282 -33.90 -23.23 -12.37
CA LEU A 282 -32.96 -22.27 -12.93
C LEU A 282 -31.55 -22.85 -13.01
N ALA A 283 -31.10 -23.58 -11.98
CA ALA A 283 -29.82 -24.27 -11.96
C ALA A 283 -29.71 -25.29 -13.09
N LYS A 284 -30.72 -26.15 -13.26
CA LYS A 284 -30.77 -27.12 -14.36
C LYS A 284 -30.70 -26.44 -15.72
N ARG A 285 -31.52 -25.41 -15.93
CA ARG A 285 -31.54 -24.64 -17.19
C ARG A 285 -30.19 -23.99 -17.49
N THR A 286 -29.53 -23.45 -16.47
CA THR A 286 -28.21 -22.82 -16.57
C THR A 286 -27.14 -23.85 -16.94
N MET A 287 -27.15 -25.00 -16.27
CA MET A 287 -26.24 -26.12 -16.55
C MET A 287 -26.42 -26.65 -17.98
N ASP A 288 -27.67 -26.89 -18.41
CA ASP A 288 -27.99 -27.35 -19.76
C ASP A 288 -27.47 -26.36 -20.82
N TYR A 289 -27.64 -25.05 -20.60
CA TYR A 289 -27.14 -24.05 -21.54
C TYR A 289 -25.61 -24.01 -21.60
N LEU A 290 -24.93 -23.88 -20.45
CA LEU A 290 -23.47 -23.76 -20.40
C LEU A 290 -22.75 -25.04 -20.87
N VAL A 291 -23.26 -26.21 -20.51
CA VAL A 291 -22.63 -27.49 -20.86
C VAL A 291 -23.06 -27.92 -22.27
N THR A 292 -24.36 -28.05 -22.53
CA THR A 292 -24.85 -28.62 -23.79
C THR A 292 -24.77 -27.64 -24.95
N THR A 293 -25.02 -26.34 -24.71
CA THR A 293 -25.02 -25.34 -25.80
C THR A 293 -23.65 -24.70 -25.97
N ARG A 294 -22.96 -24.34 -24.88
CA ARG A 294 -21.66 -23.65 -24.92
C ARG A 294 -20.45 -24.58 -24.81
N GLY A 295 -20.65 -25.86 -24.52
CA GLY A 295 -19.58 -26.86 -24.49
C GLY A 295 -18.61 -26.68 -23.33
N ILE A 296 -19.00 -26.01 -22.26
CA ILE A 296 -18.18 -25.88 -21.05
C ILE A 296 -18.20 -27.21 -20.29
N ASP A 297 -17.02 -27.67 -19.85
CA ASP A 297 -16.91 -28.86 -19.02
C ASP A 297 -17.72 -28.67 -17.71
N ALA A 298 -18.61 -29.62 -17.42
CA ALA A 298 -19.46 -29.60 -16.23
C ALA A 298 -18.66 -29.48 -14.92
N SER A 299 -17.45 -30.04 -14.86
CA SER A 299 -16.56 -29.92 -13.69
C SER A 299 -16.08 -28.49 -13.43
N ARG A 300 -16.20 -27.61 -14.42
CA ARG A 300 -15.85 -26.18 -14.31
C ARG A 300 -17.03 -25.31 -13.89
N ILE A 301 -18.17 -25.89 -13.55
CA ILE A 301 -19.38 -25.17 -13.14
C ILE A 301 -19.86 -25.75 -11.80
N THR A 302 -19.93 -24.89 -10.78
CA THR A 302 -20.58 -25.21 -9.50
C THR A 302 -21.79 -24.30 -9.34
N ILE A 303 -22.98 -24.89 -9.23
CA ILE A 303 -24.22 -24.14 -8.98
C ILE A 303 -24.72 -24.47 -7.57
N VAL A 304 -25.01 -23.43 -6.78
CA VAL A 304 -25.54 -23.56 -5.42
C VAL A 304 -26.87 -22.82 -5.32
N ASN A 305 -27.85 -23.48 -4.68
CA ASN A 305 -29.10 -22.85 -4.31
C ASN A 305 -28.85 -21.93 -3.11
N GLY A 306 -28.95 -20.62 -3.33
CA GLY A 306 -28.68 -19.59 -2.33
C GLY A 306 -29.83 -19.29 -1.38
N GLY A 307 -30.97 -19.96 -1.53
CA GLY A 307 -32.20 -19.67 -0.79
C GLY A 307 -33.07 -18.65 -1.51
N TYR A 308 -33.59 -17.66 -0.77
CA TYR A 308 -34.58 -16.73 -1.29
C TYR A 308 -34.10 -15.27 -1.27
N ARG A 309 -34.46 -14.54 -2.34
CA ARG A 309 -34.41 -13.08 -2.44
C ARG A 309 -35.78 -12.58 -2.88
N ASP A 310 -35.95 -11.27 -3.05
CA ASP A 310 -37.24 -10.72 -3.48
C ASP A 310 -37.64 -11.18 -4.90
N THR A 311 -36.67 -11.33 -5.80
CA THR A 311 -36.83 -11.86 -7.15
C THR A 311 -35.91 -13.06 -7.39
N ASP A 312 -36.18 -13.84 -8.43
CA ASP A 312 -35.20 -14.81 -8.94
C ASP A 312 -33.90 -14.05 -9.30
N TYR A 313 -32.75 -14.50 -8.80
CA TYR A 313 -31.49 -13.74 -8.87
C TYR A 313 -30.29 -14.66 -9.04
N PHE A 314 -29.28 -14.20 -9.77
CA PHE A 314 -28.01 -14.88 -10.00
C PHE A 314 -26.86 -14.04 -9.44
N ASP A 315 -25.99 -14.66 -8.64
CA ASP A 315 -24.67 -14.14 -8.30
C ASP A 315 -23.61 -15.07 -8.92
N ILE A 316 -22.80 -14.57 -9.84
CA ILE A 316 -21.81 -15.36 -10.59
C ILE A 316 -20.39 -14.90 -10.22
N TRP A 317 -19.52 -15.86 -9.98
CA TRP A 317 -18.12 -15.66 -9.60
C TRP A 317 -17.19 -16.54 -10.45
N ILE A 318 -15.99 -16.03 -10.74
CA ILE A 318 -14.89 -16.83 -11.30
C ILE A 318 -13.95 -17.21 -10.17
N CYS A 319 -13.79 -18.51 -9.95
CA CYS A 319 -13.01 -19.09 -8.88
C CYS A 319 -11.80 -19.85 -9.43
N PRO A 320 -10.57 -19.32 -9.29
CA PRO A 320 -9.36 -20.08 -9.58
C PRO A 320 -9.13 -21.22 -8.57
N PRO A 321 -8.24 -22.19 -8.87
CA PRO A 321 -7.96 -23.31 -7.98
C PRO A 321 -7.49 -22.85 -6.60
N GLY A 322 -8.04 -23.45 -5.54
CA GLY A 322 -7.72 -23.10 -4.16
C GLY A 322 -8.41 -21.84 -3.62
N ALA A 323 -9.23 -21.16 -4.43
CA ALA A 323 -9.97 -19.98 -3.98
C ALA A 323 -11.00 -20.32 -2.90
N LYS A 324 -11.15 -19.44 -1.89
CA LYS A 324 -12.30 -19.54 -0.97
C LYS A 324 -13.58 -19.27 -1.76
N ARG A 325 -14.53 -20.23 -1.70
CA ARG A 325 -15.83 -20.12 -2.37
C ARG A 325 -16.69 -19.02 -1.74
N PRO A 326 -17.45 -18.25 -2.54
CA PRO A 326 -18.35 -17.24 -2.03
C PRO A 326 -19.52 -17.89 -1.26
N GLU A 327 -20.00 -17.20 -0.23
CA GLU A 327 -21.10 -17.66 0.62
C GLU A 327 -22.44 -17.06 0.13
N PRO A 328 -23.54 -17.82 0.12
CA PRO A 328 -24.84 -17.27 -0.25
C PRO A 328 -25.34 -16.18 0.72
N SER A 329 -25.87 -15.09 0.16
CA SER A 329 -26.56 -14.01 0.88
C SER A 329 -28.05 -13.91 0.52
N PRO A 330 -28.93 -14.78 1.06
CA PRO A 330 -30.38 -14.65 0.91
C PRO A 330 -30.88 -13.39 1.63
N SER A 331 -31.87 -12.71 1.06
CA SER A 331 -32.52 -11.53 1.67
C SER A 331 -33.91 -11.83 2.23
N VAL A 332 -34.47 -13.01 1.92
CA VAL A 332 -35.80 -13.44 2.35
C VAL A 332 -35.67 -14.74 3.14
N GLN A 333 -36.30 -14.81 4.31
CA GLN A 333 -36.30 -16.01 5.12
C GLN A 333 -37.26 -17.07 4.53
N PRO A 334 -36.95 -18.38 4.66
CA PRO A 334 -37.82 -19.44 4.13
C PRO A 334 -39.28 -19.38 4.60
N GLY A 335 -39.54 -18.90 5.83
CA GLY A 335 -40.90 -18.76 6.38
C GLY A 335 -41.71 -17.59 5.80
N GLU A 336 -41.08 -16.65 5.10
CA GLU A 336 -41.73 -15.46 4.52
C GLU A 336 -42.07 -15.63 3.02
N VAL A 337 -41.70 -16.77 2.44
CA VAL A 337 -41.93 -17.09 1.03
C VAL A 337 -43.42 -17.31 0.79
N GLN A 338 -43.93 -16.79 -0.33
CA GLN A 338 -45.34 -16.92 -0.74
C GLN A 338 -45.41 -17.55 -2.13
N PRO A 339 -45.16 -18.87 -2.27
CA PRO A 339 -45.02 -19.49 -3.57
C PRO A 339 -46.27 -19.33 -4.42
N ALA A 340 -46.09 -18.94 -5.69
CA ALA A 340 -47.19 -18.92 -6.65
C ALA A 340 -47.86 -20.30 -6.74
N ARG A 341 -49.19 -20.34 -6.61
CA ARG A 341 -49.97 -21.58 -6.74
C ARG A 341 -49.68 -22.25 -8.09
N GLU A 342 -49.41 -23.55 -8.04
CA GLU A 342 -49.21 -24.35 -9.24
C GLU A 342 -50.50 -24.33 -10.07
N ARG A 343 -50.46 -23.75 -11.28
CA ARG A 343 -51.58 -23.81 -12.21
C ARG A 343 -51.68 -25.23 -12.74
N THR A 344 -52.53 -26.04 -12.14
CA THR A 344 -52.96 -27.32 -12.71
C THR A 344 -53.68 -27.03 -14.03
N ARG A 345 -53.00 -27.22 -15.17
CA ARG A 345 -53.71 -27.25 -16.47
C ARG A 345 -54.68 -28.44 -16.43
N PRO A 346 -55.99 -28.26 -16.72
CA PRO A 346 -56.90 -29.38 -16.84
C PRO A 346 -56.36 -30.33 -17.92
N ARG A 347 -56.26 -31.63 -17.61
CA ARG A 347 -55.95 -32.65 -18.62
C ARG A 347 -57.02 -32.56 -19.71
N ARG A 348 -56.60 -32.24 -20.94
CA ARG A 348 -57.49 -32.24 -22.11
C ARG A 348 -58.04 -33.67 -22.27
N PRO A 349 -59.36 -33.88 -22.36
CA PRO A 349 -59.92 -35.23 -22.53
C PRO A 349 -59.35 -35.84 -23.82
N ARG A 350 -58.87 -37.08 -23.74
CA ARG A 350 -58.55 -37.88 -24.92
C ARG A 350 -59.83 -38.01 -25.75
N ARG A 351 -59.83 -37.50 -26.99
CA ARG A 351 -60.87 -37.85 -27.96
C ARG A 351 -60.85 -39.37 -28.11
N ARG A 352 -61.98 -40.02 -27.82
CA ARG A 352 -62.22 -41.39 -28.25
C ARG A 352 -62.24 -41.36 -29.78
N ALA A 353 -61.47 -42.24 -30.40
CA ALA A 353 -61.67 -42.58 -31.79
C ALA A 353 -62.97 -43.39 -31.83
N ASP A 354 -63.96 -42.89 -32.57
CA ASP A 354 -65.11 -43.71 -32.99
C ASP A 354 -64.65 -44.58 -34.18
N ASP A 355 -65.26 -45.77 -34.24
CA ASP A 355 -64.91 -46.98 -35.01
C ASP A 355 -64.58 -46.82 -36.51
#